data_AF-A0A958LDD9-F1
#
_entry.id   AF-A0A958LDD9-F1
#
_cell.length_a   1.000
_cell.length_b   1.000
_cell.length_c   1.000
_cell.angle_alpha   90.00
_cell.angle_beta   90.00
_cell.angle_gamma   90.00
#
_symmetry.space_group_name_H-M   'P 1'
#
loop_
_entity.id
_entity.type
_entity.pdbx_description
1 polymer ?
#
loop_
_entity_poly.entity_id
_entity_poly.type
_entity_poly.pdbx_seq_one_letter_code
_entity_poly.pdbx_strand_id
1 'polypeptide(L)'
;GDGTFGDEVSYSSSITDPDSVADFNGDGVLDIAVLSGTTIDVGLANTVDGVSALLEFSLLTQADAKQAFGILDNALVNLTKQRGTIGAYQNRLAVATSNLFATRENYQAASSRIQDADVASEAASLVRSQILQQVAAAILAQANQQPAISLDLLEN
;
A
#
# COMPACT_ATOMS: atom_id res chain seq x y z
N GLY A 1 -39.22 -12.70 53.66
CA GLY A 1 -38.47 -11.58 54.27
C GLY A 1 -39.20 -11.20 55.52
N ASP A 2 -38.51 -11.15 56.65
CA ASP A 2 -39.05 -10.91 58.00
C ASP A 2 -39.40 -9.44 58.29
N GLY A 3 -39.21 -8.55 57.32
CA GLY A 3 -39.78 -7.20 57.35
C GLY A 3 -39.05 -6.21 58.27
N THR A 4 -37.90 -6.59 58.82
CA THR A 4 -37.03 -5.67 59.57
C THR A 4 -35.97 -5.08 58.63
N PHE A 5 -36.05 -3.77 58.39
CA PHE A 5 -34.95 -3.04 57.76
C PHE A 5 -33.76 -3.03 58.73
N GLY A 6 -32.56 -3.29 58.22
CA GLY A 6 -31.34 -3.16 59.01
C GLY A 6 -31.09 -1.71 59.43
N ASP A 7 -30.20 -1.51 60.41
CA ASP A 7 -29.82 -0.20 60.90
C ASP A 7 -29.42 0.75 59.76
N GLU A 8 -29.76 2.03 59.89
CA GLU A 8 -29.43 3.06 58.90
C GLU A 8 -27.90 3.17 58.74
N VAL A 9 -27.41 2.86 57.54
CA VAL A 9 -26.00 3.06 57.18
C VAL A 9 -25.88 4.40 56.47
N SER A 10 -25.33 5.41 57.16
CA SER A 10 -25.00 6.70 56.55
C SER A 10 -23.59 6.67 55.96
N TYR A 11 -23.45 6.96 54.67
CA TYR A 11 -22.17 7.22 54.03
C TYR A 11 -21.90 8.73 54.06
N SER A 12 -20.83 9.18 54.72
CA SER A 12 -20.42 10.58 54.62
C SER A 12 -19.82 10.83 53.24
N SER A 13 -20.55 11.54 52.37
CA SER A 13 -19.93 12.14 51.18
C SER A 13 -19.32 13.49 51.57
N SER A 14 -18.09 13.75 51.12
CA SER A 14 -17.46 15.07 51.25
C SER A 14 -17.88 16.03 50.13
N ILE A 15 -18.99 15.73 49.44
CA ILE A 15 -19.41 16.41 48.23
C ILE A 15 -20.89 16.72 48.35
N THR A 16 -21.16 18.01 48.50
CA THR A 16 -22.47 18.62 48.59
C THR A 16 -23.06 18.64 47.19
N ASP A 17 -23.92 17.67 46.89
CA ASP A 17 -24.72 17.52 45.67
C ASP A 17 -23.92 17.47 44.33
N PRO A 18 -24.01 16.37 43.56
CA PRO A 18 -23.38 16.34 42.26
C PRO A 18 -24.03 17.34 41.29
N ASP A 19 -23.22 18.16 40.62
CA ASP A 19 -23.73 19.10 39.60
C ASP A 19 -24.31 18.37 38.40
N SER A 20 -23.70 17.23 38.05
CA SER A 20 -24.23 16.36 37.02
C SER A 20 -23.85 14.90 37.27
N VAL A 21 -24.75 14.04 36.83
CA VAL A 21 -24.68 12.60 37.01
C VAL A 21 -25.01 12.00 35.64
N ALA A 22 -24.02 11.41 34.99
CA ALA A 22 -24.11 10.87 33.64
C ALA A 22 -23.02 9.80 33.46
N ASP A 23 -23.17 8.94 32.46
CA ASP A 23 -22.10 8.04 32.06
C ASP A 23 -21.13 8.84 31.17
N PHE A 24 -19.98 9.24 31.73
CA PHE A 24 -19.01 10.10 31.03
C PHE A 24 -17.96 9.28 30.25
N ASN A 25 -17.85 7.99 30.54
CA ASN A 25 -16.84 7.11 29.96
C ASN A 25 -17.43 6.01 29.03
N GLY A 26 -18.75 5.86 28.99
CA GLY A 26 -19.50 4.90 28.19
C GLY A 26 -19.61 3.50 28.78
N ASP A 27 -19.38 3.31 30.08
CA ASP A 27 -19.35 1.99 30.74
C ASP A 27 -20.71 1.49 31.25
N GLY A 28 -21.76 2.31 31.13
CA GLY A 28 -23.10 2.00 31.62
C GLY A 28 -23.25 2.09 33.14
N VAL A 29 -22.21 2.48 33.86
CA VAL A 29 -22.26 2.91 35.26
C VAL A 29 -22.36 4.43 35.29
N LEU A 30 -23.08 4.91 36.28
CA LEU A 30 -23.34 6.33 36.40
C LEU A 30 -22.16 7.01 37.10
N ASP A 31 -21.45 7.86 36.37
CA ASP A 31 -20.37 8.68 36.90
C ASP A 31 -20.90 9.97 37.52
N ILE A 32 -20.04 10.60 38.32
CA ILE A 32 -20.36 11.86 39.00
C ILE A 32 -19.36 12.93 38.54
N ALA A 33 -19.86 14.09 38.14
CA ALA A 33 -19.05 15.28 37.88
C ALA A 33 -19.43 16.41 38.84
N VAL A 34 -18.41 17.03 39.43
CA VAL A 34 -18.55 18.11 40.42
C VAL A 34 -17.67 19.28 40.02
N LEU A 35 -18.21 20.49 40.10
CA LEU A 35 -17.47 21.72 39.93
C LEU A 35 -16.66 22.05 41.18
N SER A 36 -15.33 22.06 41.04
CA SER A 36 -14.38 22.46 42.06
C SER A 36 -13.72 23.78 41.63
N GLY A 37 -14.33 24.91 42.00
CA GLY A 37 -13.88 26.22 41.55
C GLY A 37 -14.05 26.44 40.05
N THR A 38 -12.95 26.40 39.28
CA THR A 38 -12.97 26.52 37.80
C THR A 38 -12.68 25.20 37.09
N THR A 39 -12.51 24.10 37.82
CA THR A 39 -12.25 22.77 37.27
C THR A 39 -13.43 21.84 37.50
N ILE A 40 -13.63 20.90 36.58
CA ILE A 40 -14.60 19.82 36.73
C ILE A 40 -13.82 18.58 37.14
N ASP A 41 -14.10 18.08 38.33
CA ASP A 41 -13.57 16.80 38.80
C ASP A 41 -14.59 15.72 38.47
N VAL A 42 -14.15 14.70 37.72
CA VAL A 42 -15.00 13.55 37.32
C VAL A 42 -14.56 12.33 38.11
N GLY A 43 -15.44 11.84 38.98
CA GLY A 43 -15.27 10.57 39.67
C GLY A 43 -15.82 9.44 38.82
N LEU A 44 -14.92 8.61 38.24
CA LEU A 44 -15.31 7.45 37.45
C LEU A 44 -15.70 6.28 38.37
N ALA A 45 -16.96 5.85 38.29
CA ALA A 45 -17.48 4.75 39.07
C ALA A 45 -17.26 3.43 38.32
N ASN A 46 -16.32 2.61 38.79
CA ASN A 46 -16.13 1.28 38.19
C ASN A 46 -17.23 0.31 38.66
N THR A 47 -17.69 -0.57 37.77
CA THR A 47 -18.33 -1.82 38.22
C THR A 47 -17.39 -2.60 39.13
N VAL A 48 -17.95 -3.25 40.15
CA VAL A 48 -17.23 -4.15 41.05
C VAL A 48 -16.35 -5.10 40.22
N ASP A 49 -15.06 -5.21 40.59
CA ASP A 49 -14.00 -6.02 39.98
C ASP A 49 -13.13 -5.41 38.86
N GLY A 50 -12.99 -4.08 38.77
CA GLY A 50 -11.80 -3.48 38.12
C GLY A 50 -11.58 -3.82 36.64
N VAL A 51 -12.61 -4.34 35.96
CA VAL A 51 -12.64 -4.49 34.51
C VAL A 51 -13.11 -3.16 33.95
N SER A 52 -12.16 -2.37 33.48
CA SER A 52 -12.44 -1.17 32.69
C SER A 52 -13.31 -1.53 31.49
N ALA A 53 -14.32 -0.72 31.20
CA ALA A 53 -15.13 -0.78 29.97
C ALA A 53 -14.35 -0.43 28.69
N LEU A 54 -13.06 -0.77 28.63
CA LEU A 54 -12.34 -0.87 27.38
C LEU A 54 -12.85 -2.01 26.49
N LEU A 55 -13.68 -2.91 27.03
CA LEU A 55 -14.42 -3.90 26.27
C LEU A 55 -15.89 -3.49 26.21
N GLU A 56 -16.42 -3.34 25.00
CA GLU A 56 -17.83 -3.01 24.70
C GLU A 56 -18.82 -4.13 25.13
N PHE A 57 -18.35 -5.13 25.89
CA PHE A 57 -19.14 -6.27 26.37
C PHE A 57 -18.63 -6.81 27.71
N SER A 58 -19.55 -7.40 28.48
CA SER A 58 -19.29 -8.08 29.75
C SER A 58 -19.36 -9.61 29.61
N LEU A 59 -18.69 -10.34 30.50
CA LEU A 59 -18.74 -11.81 30.60
C LEU A 59 -19.22 -12.29 31.99
N LEU A 60 -19.69 -11.38 32.83
CA LEU A 60 -20.03 -11.64 34.23
C LEU A 60 -21.30 -12.49 34.39
N THR A 61 -22.27 -12.33 33.49
CA THR A 61 -23.51 -13.11 33.50
C THR A 61 -23.68 -13.96 32.23
N GLN A 62 -24.56 -14.98 32.30
CA GLN A 62 -24.90 -15.78 31.13
C GLN A 62 -25.54 -14.93 30.01
N ALA A 63 -26.26 -13.88 30.35
CA ALA A 63 -26.86 -12.97 29.38
C ALA A 63 -25.77 -12.13 28.67
N ASP A 64 -24.84 -11.57 29.44
CA ASP A 64 -23.75 -10.75 28.90
C ASP A 64 -22.83 -11.57 28.00
N ALA A 65 -22.50 -12.80 28.42
CA ALA A 65 -21.70 -13.72 27.60
C ALA A 65 -22.37 -14.05 26.25
N LYS A 66 -23.70 -14.16 26.21
CA LYS A 66 -24.45 -14.36 24.95
C LYS A 66 -24.39 -13.14 24.04
N GLN A 67 -24.44 -11.93 24.60
CA GLN A 67 -24.28 -10.69 23.83
C GLN A 67 -22.84 -10.53 23.31
N ALA A 68 -21.84 -10.85 24.14
CA ALA A 68 -20.43 -10.85 23.77
C ALA A 68 -20.14 -11.76 22.56
N PHE A 69 -20.74 -12.96 22.51
CA PHE A 69 -20.62 -13.83 21.33
C PHE A 69 -21.11 -13.15 20.05
N GLY A 70 -22.24 -12.45 20.10
CA GLY A 70 -22.75 -11.71 18.94
C GLY A 70 -21.83 -10.58 18.47
N ILE A 71 -21.20 -9.87 19.40
CA ILE A 71 -20.23 -8.80 19.08
C ILE A 71 -18.97 -9.39 18.45
N LEU A 72 -18.44 -10.46 19.03
CA LEU A 72 -17.24 -11.15 18.52
C LEU A 72 -17.48 -11.78 17.15
N ASP A 73 -18.65 -12.38 16.90
CA ASP A 73 -19.02 -12.93 15.59
C ASP A 73 -19.05 -11.83 14.52
N ASN A 74 -19.64 -10.66 14.83
CA ASN A 74 -19.64 -9.53 13.92
C ASN A 74 -18.21 -9.02 13.64
N ALA A 75 -17.37 -8.91 14.69
CA ALA A 75 -15.97 -8.54 14.54
C ALA A 75 -15.20 -9.54 13.65
N LEU A 76 -15.43 -10.84 13.85
CA LEU A 76 -14.81 -11.91 13.07
C LEU A 76 -15.25 -11.86 11.60
N VAL A 77 -16.54 -11.62 11.34
CA VAL A 77 -17.07 -11.43 9.98
C VAL A 77 -16.42 -10.22 9.32
N ASN A 78 -16.29 -9.10 10.03
CA ASN A 78 -15.65 -7.90 9.49
C ASN A 78 -14.15 -8.11 9.21
N LEU A 79 -13.42 -8.76 10.12
CA LEU A 79 -12.03 -9.14 9.91
C LEU A 79 -11.88 -10.06 8.69
N THR A 80 -12.79 -11.03 8.54
CA THR A 80 -12.78 -11.97 7.41
C THR A 80 -13.03 -11.24 6.08
N LYS A 81 -13.97 -10.29 6.05
CA LYS A 81 -14.20 -9.41 4.88
C LYS A 81 -12.95 -8.61 4.53
N GLN A 82 -12.31 -7.97 5.53
CA GLN A 82 -11.07 -7.22 5.31
C GLN A 82 -9.94 -8.10 4.77
N ARG A 83 -9.75 -9.32 5.34
CA ARG A 83 -8.78 -10.29 4.83
C ARG A 83 -9.08 -10.73 3.41
N GLY A 84 -10.36 -10.93 3.07
CA GLY A 84 -10.79 -11.22 1.69
C GLY A 84 -10.43 -10.10 0.72
N THR A 85 -10.68 -8.85 1.10
CA THR A 85 -10.31 -7.67 0.30
C THR A 85 -8.79 -7.55 0.12
N ILE A 86 -8.01 -7.76 1.18
CA ILE A 86 -6.54 -7.78 1.10
C ILE A 86 -6.07 -8.89 0.15
N GLY A 87 -6.63 -10.09 0.25
CA GLY A 87 -6.32 -11.20 -0.67
C GLY A 87 -6.64 -10.87 -2.13
N ALA A 88 -7.76 -10.18 -2.39
CA ALA A 88 -8.10 -9.70 -3.73
C ALA A 88 -7.08 -8.68 -4.25
N TYR A 89 -6.63 -7.73 -3.41
CA TYR A 89 -5.59 -6.78 -3.78
C TYR A 89 -4.25 -7.46 -4.05
N GLN A 90 -3.87 -8.46 -3.25
CA GLN A 90 -2.66 -9.25 -3.49
C GLN A 90 -2.72 -9.99 -4.83
N ASN A 91 -3.86 -10.59 -5.17
CA ASN A 91 -4.06 -11.25 -6.47
C ASN A 91 -3.92 -10.26 -7.63
N ARG A 92 -4.59 -9.10 -7.54
CA ARG A 92 -4.49 -8.04 -8.54
C ARG A 92 -3.06 -7.53 -8.70
N LEU A 93 -2.33 -7.34 -7.60
CA LEU A 93 -0.95 -6.91 -7.62
C LEU A 93 -0.07 -7.95 -8.32
N ALA A 94 -0.23 -9.24 -7.98
CA ALA A 94 0.53 -10.32 -8.63
C ALA A 94 0.29 -10.36 -10.15
N VAL A 95 -0.95 -10.23 -10.60
CA VAL A 95 -1.30 -10.17 -12.03
C VAL A 95 -0.72 -8.92 -12.69
N ALA A 96 -0.84 -7.75 -12.06
CA ALA A 96 -0.28 -6.51 -12.60
C ALA A 96 1.25 -6.60 -12.75
N THR A 97 1.94 -7.13 -11.74
CA THR A 97 3.38 -7.37 -11.77
C THR A 97 3.78 -8.33 -12.89
N SER A 98 3.06 -9.44 -13.06
CA SER A 98 3.33 -10.40 -14.15
C SER A 98 3.17 -9.75 -15.52
N ASN A 99 2.09 -8.99 -15.73
CA ASN A 99 1.87 -8.25 -16.98
C ASN A 99 2.97 -7.21 -17.25
N LEU A 100 3.43 -6.50 -16.22
CA LEU A 100 4.52 -5.53 -16.34
C LEU A 100 5.85 -6.20 -16.70
N PHE A 101 6.16 -7.37 -16.14
CA PHE A 101 7.36 -8.13 -16.51
C PHE A 101 7.32 -8.57 -17.98
N ALA A 102 6.21 -9.15 -18.43
CA ALA A 102 6.05 -9.55 -19.83
C ALA A 102 6.15 -8.34 -20.78
N THR A 103 5.53 -7.22 -20.41
CA THR A 103 5.59 -5.97 -21.17
C THR A 103 7.03 -5.43 -21.25
N ARG A 104 7.75 -5.46 -20.13
CA ARG A 104 9.16 -5.04 -20.06
C ARG A 104 10.04 -5.91 -20.95
N GLU A 105 9.87 -7.22 -20.93
CA GLU A 105 10.61 -8.15 -21.80
C GLU A 105 10.35 -7.83 -23.29
N ASN A 106 9.09 -7.62 -23.66
CA ASN A 106 8.73 -7.21 -25.02
C ASN A 106 9.38 -5.89 -25.44
N TYR A 107 9.39 -4.88 -24.57
CA TYR A 107 10.05 -3.60 -24.86
C TYR A 107 11.58 -3.73 -24.95
N GLN A 108 12.20 -4.55 -24.10
CA GLN A 108 13.64 -4.81 -24.16
C GLN A 108 14.01 -5.52 -25.47
N ALA A 109 13.24 -6.53 -25.88
CA ALA A 109 13.44 -7.22 -27.15
C ALA A 109 13.24 -6.29 -28.36
N ALA A 110 12.20 -5.44 -28.33
CA ALA A 110 11.99 -4.43 -29.37
C ALA A 110 13.13 -3.41 -29.44
N SER A 111 13.60 -2.92 -28.29
CA SER A 111 14.75 -2.01 -28.21
C SER A 111 16.02 -2.64 -28.75
N SER A 112 16.30 -3.91 -28.43
CA SER A 112 17.44 -4.65 -28.96
C SER A 112 17.39 -4.70 -30.49
N ARG A 113 16.24 -5.06 -31.07
CA ARG A 113 16.07 -5.13 -32.53
C ARG A 113 16.26 -3.78 -33.22
N ILE A 114 15.80 -2.69 -32.61
CA ILE A 114 15.99 -1.33 -33.14
C ILE A 114 17.48 -0.98 -33.12
N GLN A 115 18.16 -1.20 -31.99
CA GLN A 115 19.59 -0.93 -31.86
C GLN A 115 20.42 -1.77 -32.84
N ASP A 116 20.12 -3.07 -32.96
CA ASP A 116 20.81 -3.96 -33.88
C ASP A 116 20.58 -3.54 -35.35
N ALA A 117 19.38 -3.08 -35.69
CA ALA A 117 19.08 -2.57 -37.04
C ALA A 117 19.82 -1.25 -37.34
N ASP A 118 19.90 -0.33 -36.37
CA ASP A 118 20.62 0.93 -36.51
C ASP A 118 22.13 0.68 -36.67
N VAL A 119 22.72 -0.19 -35.85
CA VAL A 119 24.13 -0.60 -35.98
C VAL A 119 24.38 -1.27 -37.33
N ALA A 120 23.49 -2.15 -37.79
CA ALA A 120 23.62 -2.78 -39.11
C ALA A 120 23.57 -1.75 -40.26
N SER A 121 22.70 -0.74 -40.15
CA SER A 121 22.59 0.35 -41.13
C SER A 121 23.86 1.22 -41.17
N GLU A 122 24.38 1.59 -40.00
CA GLU A 122 25.61 2.38 -39.89
C GLU A 122 26.82 1.59 -40.41
N ALA A 123 26.94 0.31 -40.05
CA ALA A 123 27.98 -0.58 -40.56
C ALA A 123 27.91 -0.72 -42.09
N ALA A 124 26.72 -0.89 -42.67
CA ALA A 124 26.55 -0.95 -44.12
C ALA A 124 26.93 0.36 -44.81
N SER A 125 26.62 1.52 -44.21
CA SER A 125 27.02 2.84 -44.71
C SER A 125 28.54 3.03 -44.66
N LEU A 126 29.18 2.60 -43.57
CA LEU A 126 30.63 2.62 -43.40
C LEU A 126 31.32 1.75 -44.45
N VAL A 127 30.86 0.50 -44.63
CA VAL A 127 31.40 -0.43 -45.64
C VAL A 127 31.21 0.14 -47.05
N ARG A 128 30.04 0.68 -47.37
CA ARG A 128 29.78 1.35 -48.66
C ARG A 128 30.80 2.47 -48.89
N SER A 129 31.04 3.30 -47.89
CA SER A 129 31.97 4.43 -47.99
C SER A 129 33.42 3.96 -48.20
N GLN A 130 33.85 2.90 -47.50
CA GLN A 130 35.16 2.29 -47.69
C GLN A 130 35.32 1.68 -49.09
N ILE A 131 34.30 0.97 -49.59
CA ILE A 131 34.32 0.42 -50.96
C ILE A 131 34.41 1.55 -51.98
N LEU A 132 33.64 2.63 -51.84
CA LEU A 132 33.71 3.77 -52.75
C LEU A 132 35.09 4.44 -52.75
N GLN A 133 35.75 4.55 -51.59
CA GLN A 133 37.12 5.07 -51.52
C GLN A 133 38.13 4.15 -52.22
N GLN A 134 38.03 2.83 -52.03
CA GLN A 134 38.90 1.86 -52.72
C GLN A 134 38.66 1.84 -54.24
N VAL A 135 37.40 1.89 -54.66
CA VAL A 135 37.01 1.96 -56.09
C VAL A 135 37.46 3.27 -56.70
N ALA A 136 37.32 4.41 -56.02
CA ALA A 136 37.81 5.69 -56.51
C ALA A 136 39.33 5.66 -56.75
N ALA A 137 40.10 5.09 -55.81
CA ALA A 137 41.55 4.92 -55.99
C ALA A 137 41.90 3.98 -57.16
N ALA A 138 41.18 2.85 -57.30
CA ALA A 138 41.39 1.90 -58.40
C ALA A 138 40.99 2.49 -59.76
N ILE A 139 39.87 3.20 -59.85
CA ILE A 139 39.44 3.92 -61.06
C ILE A 139 40.45 5.00 -61.42
N LEU A 140 40.96 5.76 -60.43
CA LEU A 140 41.99 6.77 -60.69
C LEU A 140 43.27 6.13 -61.26
N ALA A 141 43.69 5.00 -60.70
CA ALA A 141 44.84 4.24 -61.20
C ALA A 141 44.58 3.71 -62.63
N GLN A 142 43.39 3.18 -62.91
CA GLN A 142 42.99 2.69 -64.23
C GLN A 142 42.89 3.82 -65.28
N ALA A 143 42.30 4.96 -64.89
CA ALA A 143 42.16 6.13 -65.73
C ALA A 143 43.51 6.75 -66.08
N ASN A 144 44.50 6.67 -65.19
CA ASN A 144 45.87 7.10 -65.48
C ASN A 144 46.61 6.16 -66.45
N GLN A 145 46.23 4.88 -66.54
CA GLN A 145 46.85 3.92 -67.46
C GLN A 145 46.25 3.95 -68.87
N GLN A 146 44.97 4.32 -69.02
CA GLN A 146 44.29 4.40 -70.32
C GLN A 146 44.96 5.34 -71.36
N PRO A 147 45.41 6.56 -70.99
CA PRO A 147 46.11 7.46 -71.91
C PRO A 147 47.45 6.89 -72.38
N ALA A 148 48.20 6.21 -71.51
CA ALA A 148 49.50 5.63 -71.85
C ALA A 148 49.35 4.51 -72.89
N ILE A 149 48.34 3.65 -72.74
CA ILE A 149 48.03 2.60 -73.73
C ILE A 149 47.56 3.21 -75.06
N SER A 150 46.83 4.31 -75.03
CA SER A 150 46.38 4.99 -76.25
C SER A 150 47.51 5.66 -77.01
N LEU A 151 48.50 6.22 -76.30
CA LEU A 151 49.71 6.76 -76.92
C LEU A 151 50.57 5.65 -77.56
N ASP A 152 50.71 4.51 -76.89
CA ASP A 152 51.44 3.34 -77.40
C ASP A 152 50.79 2.75 -78.68
N LEU A 153 49.47 2.89 -78.82
CA LEU A 153 48.70 2.52 -80.03
C LEU A 153 48.72 3.57 -81.14
N LEU A 154 49.12 4.82 -80.85
CA LEU A 154 49.27 5.90 -81.85
C LEU A 154 50.71 6.05 -82.34
N GLU A 155 51.69 5.53 -81.59
CA GLU A 155 53.12 5.48 -81.97
C GLU A 155 53.48 4.26 -82.85
N ASN A 156 52.56 3.30 -83.02
CA ASN A 156 52.67 2.17 -83.95
C ASN A 156 51.76 2.33 -85.18
#